data_AF-A0A221W8P9-F1
#
_entry.id   AF-A0A221W8P9-F1
#
_cell.length_a   1.000
_cell.length_b   1.000
_cell.length_c   1.000
_cell.angle_alpha   90.00
_cell.angle_beta   90.00
_cell.angle_gamma   90.00
#
_symmetry.space_group_name_H-M   'P 1'
#
loop_
_entity.id
_entity.type
_entity.pdbx_description
1 polymer ?
#
loop_
_entity_poly.entity_id
_entity_poly.type
_entity_poly.pdbx_seq_one_letter_code
_entity_poly.pdbx_strand_id
1 'polypeptide(L)'
;MADRHSRAQARDSTGGPSPERAASPAGSGGERAYCVAERLGRCPSEVLRVLHDLGYRGSRASTVLAPRIVTEVESVLIATRD
;
A
#
# COMPACT_ATOMS: atom_id res chain seq x y z
N MET A 1 27.77 13.63 49.45
CA MET A 1 26.45 13.38 50.05
C MET A 1 25.46 14.35 49.43
N ALA A 2 24.36 13.84 48.86
CA ALA A 2 23.11 14.47 48.36
C ALA A 2 23.19 15.88 47.72
N ASP A 3 22.69 16.11 46.51
CA ASP A 3 21.25 16.34 46.38
C ASP A 3 20.67 15.93 45.01
N ARG A 4 19.52 15.24 45.07
CA ARG A 4 18.73 14.75 43.94
C ARG A 4 17.55 15.70 43.75
N HIS A 5 17.54 16.49 42.68
CA HIS A 5 16.34 17.22 42.28
C HIS A 5 15.94 16.92 40.82
N SER A 6 15.13 15.87 40.71
CA SER A 6 13.92 15.71 39.90
C SER A 6 13.59 16.81 38.89
N ARG A 7 13.59 16.42 37.61
CA ARG A 7 12.58 16.92 36.67
C ARG A 7 12.16 15.80 35.72
N ALA A 8 10.99 15.25 36.00
CA ALA A 8 10.23 14.45 35.07
C ALA A 8 9.92 15.28 33.82
N GLN A 9 10.07 14.70 32.63
CA GLN A 9 9.26 15.03 31.46
C GLN A 9 9.42 13.98 30.37
N ALA A 10 8.27 13.43 29.95
CA ALA A 10 7.96 12.83 28.65
C ALA A 10 8.91 11.69 28.19
N ARG A 11 8.55 10.40 28.22
CA ARG A 11 7.48 9.82 27.39
C ARG A 11 7.24 10.63 26.12
N ASP A 12 8.11 10.49 25.14
CA ASP A 12 7.66 10.51 23.76
C ASP A 12 8.49 9.55 22.90
N SER A 13 7.85 8.41 22.64
CA SER A 13 7.82 7.72 21.36
C SER A 13 9.14 7.63 20.59
N THR A 14 9.80 6.50 20.78
CA THR A 14 10.50 5.78 19.71
C THR A 14 9.63 5.79 18.45
N GLY A 15 10.02 6.59 17.46
CA GLY A 15 9.27 6.74 16.23
C GLY A 15 9.76 7.94 15.45
N GLY A 16 11.04 7.96 15.09
CA GLY A 16 11.49 8.86 14.03
C GLY A 16 10.58 8.67 12.83
N PRO A 17 10.09 9.75 12.19
CA PRO A 17 9.32 9.58 10.96
C PRO A 17 10.26 8.93 9.93
N SER A 18 10.03 7.65 9.64
CA SER A 18 10.64 6.98 8.49
C SER A 18 10.46 7.87 7.27
N PRO A 19 11.54 8.29 6.59
CA PRO A 19 11.46 9.15 5.42
C PRO A 19 11.14 8.29 4.20
N GLU A 20 9.98 7.65 4.16
CA GLU A 20 9.59 6.91 2.94
C GLU A 20 8.09 6.70 2.84
N ARG A 21 7.38 7.76 2.49
CA ARG A 21 6.23 7.65 1.58
C ARG A 21 6.03 8.99 0.93
N ALA A 22 7.01 9.35 0.10
CA ALA A 22 6.72 10.16 -1.07
C ALA A 22 5.71 9.37 -1.92
N ALA A 23 4.42 9.50 -1.58
CA ALA A 23 3.35 9.26 -2.52
C ALA A 23 3.47 10.35 -3.58
N SER A 24 4.46 10.22 -4.45
CA SER A 24 4.50 10.98 -5.70
C SER A 24 3.21 10.60 -6.43
N PRO A 25 2.29 11.54 -6.71
CA PRO A 25 1.25 11.29 -7.68
C PRO A 25 1.93 11.33 -9.04
N ALA A 26 2.57 10.21 -9.41
CA ALA A 26 3.11 10.02 -10.73
C ALA A 26 1.92 9.96 -11.69
N GLY A 27 1.63 11.12 -12.27
CA GLY A 27 0.68 11.26 -13.36
C GLY A 27 0.97 10.24 -14.46
N SER A 28 -0.12 9.68 -15.00
CA SER A 28 -0.16 9.05 -16.31
C SER A 28 0.92 7.99 -16.58
N GLY A 29 1.03 6.98 -15.72
CA GLY A 29 2.06 5.95 -15.86
C GLY A 29 1.76 4.60 -15.21
N GLY A 30 0.49 4.20 -15.13
CA GLY A 30 0.06 2.91 -14.56
C GLY A 30 0.35 2.73 -13.06
N GLU A 31 -0.43 1.88 -12.40
CA GLU A 31 -0.32 1.62 -10.95
C GLU A 31 0.25 0.22 -10.73
N ARG A 32 1.20 0.06 -9.82
CA ARG A 32 1.72 -1.28 -9.48
C ARG A 32 0.64 -2.11 -8.81
N ALA A 33 0.54 -3.39 -9.16
CA ALA A 33 -0.45 -4.31 -8.59
C ALA A 33 -0.42 -4.34 -7.03
N TYR A 34 0.77 -4.24 -6.43
CA TYR A 34 0.90 -4.15 -4.98
C TYR A 34 0.31 -2.85 -4.40
N CYS A 35 0.48 -1.70 -5.07
CA CYS A 35 -0.09 -0.42 -4.64
C CYS A 35 -1.62 -0.43 -4.70
N VAL A 36 -2.19 -1.04 -5.75
CA VAL A 36 -3.65 -1.25 -5.86
C VAL A 36 -4.16 -2.07 -4.68
N ALA A 37 -3.45 -3.15 -4.33
CA ALA A 37 -3.82 -3.99 -3.19
C ALA A 37 -3.80 -3.21 -1.87
N GLU A 38 -2.74 -2.43 -1.61
CA GLU A 38 -2.64 -1.57 -0.43
C GLU A 38 -3.77 -0.53 -0.37
N ARG A 39 -4.09 0.10 -1.51
CA ARG A 39 -5.14 1.11 -1.62
C ARG A 39 -6.54 0.54 -1.36
N LEU A 40 -6.78 -0.70 -1.78
CA LEU A 40 -8.04 -1.42 -1.54
C LEU A 40 -8.10 -2.10 -0.17
N GLY A 41 -7.01 -2.10 0.59
CA GLY A 41 -6.89 -2.87 1.84
C GLY A 41 -7.05 -4.38 1.61
N ARG A 42 -6.60 -4.88 0.45
CA ARG A 42 -6.72 -6.27 0.01
C ARG A 42 -5.38 -6.97 0.00
N CYS A 43 -5.40 -8.31 0.01
CA CYS A 43 -4.17 -9.06 -0.15
C CYS A 43 -3.68 -8.89 -1.60
N PRO A 44 -2.38 -8.60 -1.82
CA PRO A 44 -1.86 -8.47 -3.19
C PRO A 44 -1.87 -9.79 -3.98
N SER A 45 -2.29 -10.90 -3.37
CA SER A 45 -2.48 -12.21 -4.01
C SER A 45 -3.87 -12.30 -4.62
N GLU A 46 -4.86 -11.65 -4.00
CA GLU A 46 -6.22 -11.52 -4.57
C GLU A 46 -6.15 -10.67 -5.84
N VAL A 47 -5.45 -9.53 -5.79
CA VAL A 47 -5.20 -8.68 -6.97
C VAL A 47 -4.53 -9.47 -8.10
N LEU A 48 -3.48 -10.25 -7.79
CA LEU A 48 -2.83 -11.09 -8.80
C LEU A 48 -3.74 -12.20 -9.34
N ARG A 49 -4.59 -12.78 -8.50
CA ARG A 49 -5.55 -13.81 -8.93
C ARG A 49 -6.54 -13.22 -9.94
N VAL A 50 -7.13 -12.07 -9.62
CA VAL A 50 -8.04 -11.37 -10.53
C VAL A 50 -7.33 -10.99 -11.83
N LEU A 51 -6.09 -10.50 -11.76
CA LEU A 51 -5.29 -10.22 -12.96
C LEU A 51 -5.08 -11.48 -13.81
N HIS A 52 -4.79 -12.62 -13.19
CA HIS A 52 -4.64 -13.90 -13.88
C HIS A 52 -5.95 -14.37 -14.53
N ASP A 53 -7.08 -14.17 -13.85
CA ASP A 53 -8.42 -14.50 -14.34
C ASP A 53 -8.81 -13.61 -15.54
N LEU A 54 -8.38 -12.34 -15.52
CA LEU A 54 -8.50 -11.40 -16.64
C LEU A 54 -7.51 -11.67 -17.79
N GLY A 55 -6.67 -12.70 -17.67
CA GLY A 55 -5.69 -13.09 -18.70
C GLY A 55 -4.37 -12.32 -18.65
N TYR A 56 -4.17 -11.44 -17.67
CA TYR A 56 -2.89 -10.77 -17.47
C TYR A 56 -1.89 -11.70 -16.78
N ARG A 57 -0.66 -11.72 -17.31
CA ARG A 57 0.46 -12.49 -16.75
C ARG A 57 1.48 -11.50 -16.19
N GLY A 58 1.82 -11.64 -14.91
CA GLY A 58 2.74 -10.72 -14.24
C GLY A 58 3.06 -11.12 -12.81
N SER A 59 4.15 -10.58 -12.28
CA SER A 59 4.58 -10.79 -10.90
C SER A 59 4.22 -9.60 -10.02
N ARG A 60 3.96 -9.86 -8.72
CA ARG A 60 3.55 -8.90 -7.68
C ARG A 60 4.41 -7.62 -7.64
N ALA A 61 5.71 -7.74 -7.91
CA ALA A 61 6.68 -6.66 -7.77
C ALA A 61 6.90 -5.82 -9.05
N SER A 62 6.57 -6.37 -10.22
CA SER A 62 6.92 -5.79 -11.52
C SER A 62 5.72 -5.48 -12.41
N THR A 63 4.52 -5.85 -11.99
CA THR A 63 3.30 -5.61 -12.78
C THR A 63 2.83 -4.19 -12.58
N VAL A 64 2.99 -3.36 -13.62
CA VAL A 64 2.40 -2.02 -13.72
C VAL A 64 1.11 -2.16 -14.53
N LEU A 65 -0.01 -1.81 -13.90
CA LEU A 65 -1.35 -1.91 -14.47
C LEU A 65 -1.72 -0.58 -15.14
N ALA A 66 -2.21 -0.64 -16.38
CA ALA A 66 -2.82 0.53 -16.98
C ALA A 66 -4.08 0.95 -16.17
N PRO A 67 -4.46 2.24 -16.16
CA PRO A 67 -5.59 2.73 -15.36
C PRO A 67 -6.89 1.94 -15.60
N ARG A 68 -7.16 1.52 -16.85
CA ARG A 68 -8.32 0.69 -17.17
C ARG A 68 -8.32 -0.65 -16.44
N ILE A 69 -7.15 -1.30 -16.34
CA ILE A 69 -7.01 -2.60 -15.68
C ILE A 69 -7.15 -2.48 -14.18
N VAL A 70 -6.68 -1.37 -13.61
CA VAL A 70 -6.92 -1.05 -12.20
C VAL A 70 -8.43 -1.00 -11.93
N THR A 71 -9.19 -0.23 -12.71
CA THR A 71 -10.65 -0.13 -12.55
C THR A 71 -11.36 -1.47 -12.69
N GLU A 72 -10.96 -2.31 -13.65
CA GLU A 72 -11.52 -3.66 -13.81
C GLU A 72 -11.26 -4.54 -12.58
N VAL A 73 -10.01 -4.56 -12.09
CA VAL A 73 -9.63 -5.34 -10.89
C VAL A 73 -10.39 -4.85 -9.66
N GLU A 74 -10.52 -3.54 -9.49
CA GLU A 74 -11.30 -2.94 -8.41
C GLU A 74 -12.76 -3.36 -8.45
N SER A 75 -13.38 -3.28 -9.63
CA SER A 75 -14.79 -3.65 -9.84
C SER A 75 -15.03 -5.10 -9.45
N VAL A 76 -14.17 -6.02 -9.90
CA VAL A 76 -14.27 -7.45 -9.56
C VAL A 76 -14.11 -7.68 -8.05
N LEU A 77 -13.12 -7.06 -7.41
CA LEU A 77 -12.86 -7.24 -5.97
C LEU A 77 -13.95 -6.64 -5.08
N ILE A 78 -14.61 -5.58 -5.53
CA ILE A 78 -15.79 -5.01 -4.87
C ILE A 78 -16.99 -5.94 -5.04
N ALA A 79 -17.22 -6.47 -6.24
CA ALA A 79 -18.32 -7.39 -6.53
C ALA A 79 -18.24 -8.71 -5.75
N THR A 80 -17.03 -9.19 -5.42
CA THR A 80 -16.83 -10.40 -4.61
C THR A 80 -16.99 -10.22 -3.10
N ARG A 81 -17.35 -9.02 -2.61
CA ARG A 81 -17.54 -8.70 -1.17
C ARG A 81 -19.01 -8.87 -0.74
N ASP A 82 -19.70 -9.88 -1.26
CA ASP A 82 -21.05 -10.27 -0.86
C ASP A 82 -21.00 -11.48 0.10
#